data_AF-A0A1B0DJR2-F1
#
_entry.id   AF-A0A1B0DJR2-F1
#
_cell.length_a   1.000
_cell.length_b   1.000
_cell.length_c   1.000
_cell.angle_alpha   90.00
_cell.angle_beta   90.00
_cell.angle_gamma   90.00
#
_symmetry.space_group_name_H-M   'P 1'
#
loop_
_entity.id
_entity.type
_entity.pdbx_description
1 polymer ?
#
loop_
_entity_poly.entity_id
_entity_poly.type
_entity_poly.pdbx_seq_one_letter_code
_entity_poly.pdbx_strand_id
1 'polypeptide(L)'
;MDGKEGKDGLPGKIGDVGPKGQKGSRGLRGFKGHRGFIGEPGRIGEPGEKGNMGLRGTMGAPGPKGETGKMGMMGLKGSDGPPGEPGPAGPPGPKGSEGVAGNKGETGPAGPPGPPGPQAEPPLLPPELLFQLNEFSPTKGEDRAKRDLEMIDKLMDMDDDELNEFMGVTKPSGRKNGPRRKVENDDLSAQFLDMYSSIHAMRLELERIRKPLGTRDNPARSCKDLYYGHPSFANGWYWIDPNLGMIDDAIYVFCNLTAQGETCVFPDVHTSQMQNIPWRRENDRTDWYSNLRGGFQITYDTTGLVQMTFLRLLSQEGVQNFTYTCINSAPWFNEKLQKYDTAIKFMGDNEVEITHDNPAISPNVLFDGCKSGKSNSETVFEVKTKKLNYLPIIDFYPIDYGLPNQAFGFHVGPVCFK
;
A
#
# COMPACT_ATOMS: atom_id res chain seq x y z
N MET A 1 -95.98 -7.34 -7.08
CA MET A 1 -95.46 -8.21 -6.00
C MET A 1 -94.03 -7.80 -5.77
N ASP A 2 -93.78 -7.16 -4.64
CA ASP A 2 -92.48 -6.59 -4.26
C ASP A 2 -91.49 -7.71 -3.93
N GLY A 3 -90.42 -7.80 -4.72
CA GLY A 3 -89.30 -8.70 -4.46
C GLY A 3 -88.38 -8.05 -3.42
N LYS A 4 -88.35 -8.59 -2.20
CA LYS A 4 -87.49 -8.12 -1.11
C LYS A 4 -86.01 -8.20 -1.51
N GLU A 5 -85.31 -7.09 -1.31
CA GLU A 5 -83.88 -6.90 -1.53
C GLU A 5 -83.06 -7.93 -0.73
N GLY A 6 -82.07 -8.55 -1.40
CA GLY A 6 -81.21 -9.58 -0.82
C GLY A 6 -80.31 -8.99 0.27
N LYS A 7 -80.18 -9.71 1.40
CA LYS A 7 -79.35 -9.29 2.53
C LYS A 7 -77.87 -9.28 2.12
N ASP A 8 -77.16 -8.20 2.41
CA ASP A 8 -75.72 -8.08 2.15
C ASP A 8 -74.93 -9.23 2.80
N GLY A 9 -73.97 -9.77 2.05
CA GLY A 9 -73.10 -10.86 2.51
C GLY A 9 -72.21 -10.43 3.67
N LEU A 10 -72.00 -11.33 4.63
CA LEU A 10 -71.13 -11.08 5.78
C LEU A 10 -69.70 -10.71 5.33
N PRO A 11 -69.05 -9.69 5.93
CA PRO A 11 -67.67 -9.33 5.60
C PRO A 11 -66.71 -10.51 5.76
N GLY A 12 -65.81 -10.69 4.81
CA GLY A 12 -64.80 -11.76 4.82
C GLY A 12 -63.92 -11.70 6.07
N LYS A 13 -63.61 -12.86 6.66
CA LYS A 13 -62.74 -12.97 7.83
C LYS A 13 -61.36 -12.37 7.52
N ILE A 14 -60.86 -11.50 8.40
CA ILE A 14 -59.50 -10.96 8.34
C ILE A 14 -58.51 -12.14 8.37
N GLY A 15 -57.58 -12.18 7.41
CA GLY A 15 -56.58 -13.25 7.31
C GLY A 15 -55.61 -13.24 8.49
N ASP A 16 -55.18 -14.42 8.91
CA ASP A 16 -54.27 -14.61 10.04
C ASP A 16 -52.94 -13.87 9.81
N VAL A 17 -52.43 -13.25 10.88
CA VAL A 17 -51.16 -12.53 10.86
C VAL A 17 -50.02 -13.51 10.53
N GLY A 18 -49.23 -13.17 9.51
CA GLY A 18 -48.13 -14.01 9.04
C GLY A 18 -47.08 -14.28 10.13
N PRO A 19 -46.41 -15.45 10.09
CA PRO A 19 -45.44 -15.83 11.10
C PRO A 19 -44.26 -14.86 11.14
N LYS A 20 -43.79 -14.57 12.36
CA LYS A 20 -42.64 -13.68 12.59
C LYS A 20 -41.38 -14.27 11.92
N GLY A 21 -40.71 -13.46 11.10
CA GLY A 21 -39.52 -13.88 10.36
C GLY A 21 -38.42 -14.46 11.26
N GLN A 22 -37.75 -15.53 10.81
CA GLN A 22 -36.68 -16.17 11.57
C GLN A 22 -35.49 -15.21 11.74
N LYS A 23 -34.91 -15.22 12.94
CA LYS A 23 -33.75 -14.39 13.28
C LYS A 23 -32.53 -14.90 12.51
N GLY A 24 -31.88 -14.02 11.75
CA GLY A 24 -30.70 -14.36 10.95
C GLY A 24 -29.57 -14.96 11.79
N SER A 25 -28.89 -15.98 11.25
CA SER A 25 -27.77 -16.66 11.91
C SER A 25 -26.60 -15.71 12.13
N ARG A 26 -25.98 -15.81 13.32
CA ARG A 26 -24.77 -15.06 13.69
C ARG A 26 -23.61 -15.48 12.76
N GLY A 27 -22.97 -14.51 12.11
CA GLY A 27 -21.83 -14.76 11.22
C GLY A 27 -20.67 -15.46 11.94
N LEU A 28 -20.06 -16.44 11.26
CA LEU A 28 -18.88 -17.16 11.74
C LEU A 28 -17.67 -16.22 11.74
N ARG A 29 -16.96 -16.11 12.88
CA ARG A 29 -15.70 -15.38 12.97
C ARG A 29 -14.53 -16.32 12.72
N GLY A 30 -13.63 -15.93 11.82
CA GLY A 30 -12.65 -16.78 11.14
C GLY A 30 -11.56 -17.42 12.01
N PHE A 31 -10.87 -18.40 11.42
CA PHE A 31 -9.82 -19.18 12.05
C PHE A 31 -8.63 -18.30 12.48
N LYS A 32 -8.20 -18.47 13.73
CA LYS A 32 -6.98 -17.86 14.26
C LYS A 32 -5.78 -18.56 13.61
N GLY A 33 -4.88 -17.77 13.00
CA GLY A 33 -3.70 -18.30 12.31
C GLY A 33 -2.84 -19.21 13.20
N HIS A 34 -2.24 -20.23 12.60
CA HIS A 34 -1.40 -21.19 13.29
C HIS A 34 -0.16 -20.50 13.87
N ARG A 35 0.10 -20.72 15.17
CA ARG A 35 1.35 -20.31 15.81
C ARG A 35 2.45 -21.24 15.32
N GLY A 36 3.56 -20.68 14.80
CA GLY A 36 4.70 -21.46 14.33
C GLY A 36 5.22 -22.42 15.40
N PHE A 37 5.72 -23.57 14.96
CA PHE A 37 6.30 -24.58 15.85
C PHE A 37 7.53 -24.03 16.56
N ILE A 38 7.56 -24.17 17.88
CA ILE A 38 8.77 -23.93 18.69
C ILE A 38 9.71 -25.11 18.41
N GLY A 39 10.95 -24.82 18.04
CA GLY A 39 11.97 -25.86 17.75
C GLY A 39 12.18 -26.80 18.93
N GLU A 40 12.44 -28.07 18.64
CA GLU A 40 12.66 -29.10 19.66
C GLU A 40 13.83 -28.72 20.60
N PRO A 41 13.63 -28.76 21.92
CA PRO A 41 14.72 -28.63 22.87
C PRO A 41 15.75 -29.76 22.65
N GLY A 42 17.04 -29.40 22.64
CA GLY A 42 18.13 -30.36 22.52
C GLY A 42 18.05 -31.48 23.57
N ARG A 43 18.42 -32.70 23.18
CA ARG A 43 18.35 -33.89 24.05
C ARG A 43 19.19 -33.68 25.31
N ILE A 44 18.56 -33.89 26.46
CA ILE A 44 19.21 -33.93 27.77
C ILE A 44 20.15 -35.15 27.81
N GLY A 45 21.40 -34.93 28.21
CA GLY A 45 22.40 -35.99 28.34
C GLY A 45 22.00 -37.05 29.37
N GLU A 46 22.44 -38.29 29.14
CA GLU A 46 22.06 -39.45 29.95
C GLU A 46 22.43 -39.26 31.44
N PRO A 47 21.49 -39.51 32.37
CA PRO A 47 21.78 -39.52 33.80
C PRO A 47 22.75 -40.65 34.18
N GLY A 48 23.81 -40.33 34.93
CA GLY A 48 24.76 -41.32 35.42
C GLY A 48 24.10 -42.36 36.34
N GLU A 49 24.55 -43.61 36.22
CA GLU A 49 24.07 -44.76 37.02
C GLU A 49 24.18 -44.49 38.52
N LYS A 50 23.08 -44.74 39.26
CA LYS A 50 23.09 -44.71 40.71
C LYS A 50 22.25 -45.84 41.34
N GLY A 51 22.98 -46.84 41.85
CA GLY A 51 22.74 -47.59 43.09
C GLY A 51 21.49 -48.47 43.21
N ASN A 52 21.70 -49.79 43.20
CA ASN A 52 20.68 -50.79 43.55
C ASN A 52 20.24 -50.69 45.02
N MET A 53 18.91 -50.75 45.30
CA MET A 53 18.41 -51.08 46.64
C MET A 53 16.96 -51.61 46.66
N GLY A 54 16.78 -52.80 47.28
CA GLY A 54 15.59 -53.19 48.06
C GLY A 54 14.39 -53.87 47.36
N LEU A 55 14.13 -55.14 47.71
CA LEU A 55 12.98 -55.96 47.26
C LEU A 55 11.61 -55.48 47.77
N ARG A 56 10.57 -55.80 46.99
CA ARG A 56 9.15 -55.40 47.11
C ARG A 56 8.40 -56.07 48.28
N GLY A 57 7.68 -55.28 49.07
CA GLY A 57 6.66 -55.75 50.03
C GLY A 57 5.29 -55.98 49.38
N THR A 58 4.54 -56.95 49.91
CA THR A 58 3.30 -57.53 49.34
C THR A 58 2.03 -56.69 49.54
N MET A 59 1.02 -57.00 48.71
CA MET A 59 -0.23 -56.27 48.48
C MET A 59 -1.27 -56.46 49.62
N GLY A 60 -1.90 -55.37 50.07
CA GLY A 60 -3.04 -55.37 51.00
C GLY A 60 -4.40 -55.25 50.29
N ALA A 61 -5.43 -55.85 50.89
CA ALA A 61 -6.73 -56.20 50.27
C ALA A 61 -7.73 -55.03 50.07
N PRO A 62 -8.73 -55.17 49.17
CA PRO A 62 -9.67 -54.09 48.81
C PRO A 62 -10.75 -53.82 49.89
N GLY A 63 -11.06 -52.54 50.11
CA GLY A 63 -12.13 -52.08 51.00
C GLY A 63 -13.48 -51.80 50.27
N PRO A 64 -14.63 -51.94 50.96
CA PRO A 64 -15.96 -52.06 50.36
C PRO A 64 -16.64 -50.75 49.89
N LYS A 65 -17.71 -50.95 49.09
CA LYS A 65 -18.52 -49.97 48.34
C LYS A 65 -19.42 -49.12 49.24
N GLY A 66 -19.54 -47.82 48.90
CA GLY A 66 -20.23 -46.80 49.71
C GLY A 66 -21.76 -46.75 49.60
N GLU A 67 -22.37 -46.05 50.56
CA GLU A 67 -23.80 -45.74 50.65
C GLU A 67 -24.09 -44.26 50.34
N THR A 68 -25.22 -44.02 49.66
CA THR A 68 -25.69 -42.73 49.17
C THR A 68 -26.38 -41.91 50.27
N GLY A 69 -25.90 -40.68 50.52
CA GLY A 69 -26.49 -39.72 51.47
C GLY A 69 -27.46 -38.71 50.82
N LYS A 70 -28.49 -38.32 51.58
CA LYS A 70 -29.66 -37.50 51.17
C LYS A 70 -29.41 -35.98 51.17
N MET A 71 -30.30 -35.25 50.49
CA MET A 71 -30.31 -33.79 50.25
C MET A 71 -31.10 -32.98 51.30
N GLY A 72 -30.62 -31.75 51.58
CA GLY A 72 -31.33 -30.58 52.15
C GLY A 72 -30.65 -29.97 53.39
N MET A 73 -30.66 -28.68 53.73
CA MET A 73 -31.17 -27.41 53.15
C MET A 73 -30.48 -26.21 53.87
N MET A 74 -30.34 -25.08 53.16
CA MET A 74 -30.31 -23.65 53.56
C MET A 74 -29.23 -23.10 54.53
N GLY A 75 -28.59 -22.00 54.11
CA GLY A 75 -27.30 -21.50 54.64
C GLY A 75 -27.37 -20.35 55.65
N LEU A 76 -26.19 -19.78 56.00
CA LEU A 76 -25.96 -18.37 56.39
C LEU A 76 -24.46 -18.08 56.69
N LYS A 77 -24.06 -16.86 56.30
CA LYS A 77 -23.01 -15.96 56.85
C LYS A 77 -21.52 -16.34 56.68
N GLY A 78 -20.75 -15.35 56.20
CA GLY A 78 -19.37 -15.49 55.70
C GLY A 78 -18.30 -15.76 56.77
N SER A 79 -17.22 -16.38 56.31
CA SER A 79 -16.06 -16.77 57.11
C SER A 79 -14.83 -15.92 56.79
N ASP A 80 -14.06 -15.65 57.84
CA ASP A 80 -12.84 -14.85 57.89
C ASP A 80 -11.72 -15.31 56.94
N GLY A 81 -10.81 -14.37 56.64
CA GLY A 81 -9.70 -14.57 55.69
C GLY A 81 -8.66 -15.60 56.14
N PRO A 82 -7.91 -16.18 55.17
CA PRO A 82 -6.97 -17.27 55.45
C PRO A 82 -5.73 -16.80 56.26
N PRO A 83 -5.17 -17.67 57.13
CA PRO A 83 -3.92 -17.40 57.85
C PRO A 83 -2.71 -17.20 56.91
N GLY A 84 -1.81 -16.28 57.27
CA GLY A 84 -0.60 -15.95 56.49
C GLY A 84 0.43 -17.09 56.45
N GLU A 85 1.20 -17.14 55.35
CA GLU A 85 2.17 -18.19 55.05
C GLU A 85 3.43 -18.18 55.95
N PRO A 86 4.02 -19.35 56.28
CA PRO A 86 5.29 -19.44 57.01
C PRO A 86 6.49 -18.86 56.24
N GLY A 87 7.39 -18.19 56.96
CA GLY A 87 8.59 -17.55 56.37
C GLY A 87 9.63 -18.53 55.81
N PRO A 88 10.47 -18.10 54.85
CA PRO A 88 11.40 -18.97 54.14
C PRO A 88 12.63 -19.38 54.98
N ALA A 89 13.17 -20.56 54.67
CA ALA A 89 14.38 -21.11 55.29
C ALA A 89 15.66 -20.36 54.88
N GLY A 90 16.60 -20.19 55.81
CA GLY A 90 17.86 -19.49 55.59
C GLY A 90 18.87 -20.25 54.69
N PRO A 91 19.79 -19.55 54.02
CA PRO A 91 20.69 -20.15 53.04
C PRO A 91 21.83 -20.99 53.68
N PRO A 92 22.30 -22.06 53.02
CA PRO A 92 23.45 -22.84 53.46
C PRO A 92 24.78 -22.06 53.36
N GLY A 93 25.69 -22.31 54.30
CA GLY A 93 27.02 -21.68 54.33
C GLY A 93 27.99 -22.15 53.23
N PRO A 94 29.04 -21.38 52.91
CA PRO A 94 29.92 -21.64 51.77
C PRO A 94 30.86 -22.82 52.02
N LYS A 95 31.08 -23.63 50.97
CA LYS A 95 32.01 -24.77 50.94
C LYS A 95 33.39 -24.31 50.43
N GLY A 96 34.46 -24.77 51.08
CA GLY A 96 35.85 -24.34 50.83
C GLY A 96 36.41 -24.70 49.44
N SER A 97 37.40 -23.92 49.00
CA SER A 97 38.04 -23.97 47.69
C SER A 97 39.02 -25.15 47.52
N GLU A 98 38.83 -25.94 46.47
CA GLU A 98 39.76 -26.96 45.98
C GLU A 98 40.61 -26.41 44.81
N GLY A 99 41.87 -26.84 44.71
CA GLY A 99 42.92 -26.22 43.87
C GLY A 99 42.75 -26.37 42.35
N VAL A 100 43.33 -25.42 41.62
CA VAL A 100 43.23 -25.26 40.16
C VAL A 100 44.01 -26.36 39.42
N ALA A 101 43.31 -27.17 38.61
CA ALA A 101 43.92 -27.99 37.57
C ALA A 101 44.08 -27.16 36.28
N GLY A 102 45.24 -27.26 35.62
CA GLY A 102 45.60 -26.43 34.47
C GLY A 102 44.68 -26.59 33.25
N ASN A 103 44.42 -25.47 32.57
CA ASN A 103 43.53 -25.40 31.40
C ASN A 103 44.09 -26.21 30.22
N LYS A 104 43.26 -27.11 29.67
CA LYS A 104 43.47 -27.69 28.34
C LYS A 104 43.16 -26.60 27.30
N GLY A 105 44.09 -26.34 26.38
CA GLY A 105 43.95 -25.28 25.37
C GLY A 105 42.67 -25.42 24.56
N GLU A 106 41.99 -24.30 24.34
CA GLU A 106 40.75 -24.23 23.57
C GLU A 106 41.00 -24.60 22.10
N THR A 107 40.14 -25.45 21.55
CA THR A 107 40.10 -25.70 20.11
C THR A 107 39.64 -24.42 19.42
N GLY A 108 40.44 -23.90 18.48
CA GLY A 108 40.13 -22.66 17.78
C GLY A 108 38.74 -22.70 17.11
N PRO A 109 38.05 -21.55 17.00
CA PRO A 109 36.71 -21.50 16.44
C PRO A 109 36.70 -21.96 14.98
N ALA A 110 35.60 -22.62 14.58
CA ALA A 110 35.36 -22.95 13.19
C ALA A 110 35.38 -21.68 12.34
N GLY A 111 36.07 -21.72 11.20
CA GLY A 111 36.11 -20.59 10.26
C GLY A 111 34.69 -20.20 9.82
N PRO A 112 34.43 -18.91 9.54
CA PRO A 112 33.13 -18.45 9.11
C PRO A 112 32.70 -19.18 7.81
N PRO A 113 31.39 -19.43 7.61
CA PRO A 113 30.88 -19.93 6.34
C PRO A 113 31.37 -19.04 5.19
N GLY A 114 31.81 -19.67 4.10
CA GLY A 114 32.19 -18.92 2.89
C GLY A 114 31.03 -18.03 2.42
N PRO A 115 31.33 -16.89 1.77
CA PRO A 115 30.29 -16.02 1.25
C PRO A 115 29.36 -16.81 0.31
N PRO A 116 28.05 -16.50 0.29
CA PRO A 116 27.14 -17.07 -0.69
C PRO A 116 27.73 -16.89 -2.09
N GLY A 117 27.68 -17.95 -2.90
CA GLY A 117 28.07 -17.85 -4.30
C GLY A 117 27.28 -16.73 -5.00
N PRO A 118 27.85 -16.09 -6.04
CA PRO A 118 27.12 -15.10 -6.81
C PRO A 118 25.78 -15.69 -7.29
N GLN A 119 24.72 -14.87 -7.26
CA GLN A 119 23.42 -15.30 -7.77
C GLN A 119 23.62 -15.82 -9.19
N ALA A 120 23.17 -17.06 -9.43
CA ALA A 120 23.08 -17.56 -10.78
C ALA A 120 22.09 -16.65 -11.53
N GLU A 121 22.62 -15.73 -12.33
CA GLU A 121 21.83 -15.07 -13.34
C GLU A 121 21.26 -16.18 -14.24
N PRO A 122 19.93 -16.29 -14.38
CA PRO A 122 19.37 -17.24 -15.33
C PRO A 122 19.96 -16.91 -16.70
N PRO A 123 20.27 -17.91 -17.55
CA PRO A 123 20.89 -17.65 -18.84
C PRO A 123 20.02 -16.64 -19.58
N LEU A 124 20.58 -15.44 -19.77
CA LEU A 124 20.14 -14.50 -20.78
C LEU A 124 20.39 -15.23 -22.09
N LEU A 125 19.36 -15.93 -22.57
CA LEU A 125 19.23 -16.22 -23.99
C LEU A 125 18.56 -14.98 -24.58
N PRO A 126 19.32 -14.12 -25.29
CA PRO A 126 18.75 -13.06 -26.09
C PRO A 126 17.82 -13.70 -27.13
N PRO A 127 16.62 -13.14 -27.38
CA PRO A 127 15.71 -13.64 -28.41
C PRO A 127 16.35 -13.76 -29.79
N GLU A 128 17.43 -13.01 -30.06
CA GLU A 128 18.16 -13.01 -31.33
C GLU A 128 18.80 -14.37 -31.66
N LEU A 129 19.21 -15.16 -30.66
CA LEU A 129 19.86 -16.46 -30.88
C LEU A 129 18.89 -17.58 -31.30
N LEU A 130 17.58 -17.37 -31.14
CA LEU A 130 16.56 -18.36 -31.53
C LEU A 130 16.19 -18.25 -33.02
N PHE A 131 16.34 -17.08 -33.63
CA PHE A 131 16.06 -16.87 -35.06
C PHE A 131 17.22 -17.30 -35.98
N GLN A 132 18.43 -17.54 -35.44
CA GLN A 132 19.58 -18.05 -36.19
C GLN A 132 19.58 -19.58 -36.40
N LEU A 133 18.68 -20.32 -35.76
CA LEU A 133 18.63 -21.78 -35.89
C LEU A 133 18.07 -22.27 -37.25
N ASN A 134 17.62 -21.37 -38.11
CA ASN A 134 17.23 -21.69 -39.49
C ASN A 134 18.36 -21.55 -40.53
N GLU A 135 19.58 -21.14 -40.15
CA GLU A 135 20.71 -21.01 -41.12
C GLU A 135 21.62 -22.24 -41.23
N PHE A 136 21.43 -23.28 -40.41
CA PHE A 136 22.21 -24.52 -40.55
C PHE A 136 21.44 -25.63 -41.27
N SER A 137 21.18 -25.43 -42.56
CA SER A 137 20.97 -26.54 -43.51
C SER A 137 22.03 -26.47 -44.62
N PRO A 138 22.84 -27.52 -44.83
CA PRO A 138 24.03 -27.45 -45.65
C PRO A 138 23.70 -27.67 -47.11
N THR A 139 23.59 -26.59 -47.90
CA THR A 139 23.82 -26.68 -49.34
C THR A 139 24.70 -25.54 -49.79
N LYS A 140 25.98 -25.89 -50.02
CA LYS A 140 26.95 -25.28 -50.93
C LYS A 140 26.62 -23.87 -51.44
N GLY A 141 27.45 -22.92 -51.01
CA GLY A 141 28.38 -22.28 -51.92
C GLY A 141 27.88 -21.04 -52.67
N GLU A 142 28.54 -19.94 -52.31
CA GLU A 142 28.87 -18.77 -53.12
C GLU A 142 27.88 -17.59 -53.16
N ASP A 143 28.48 -16.45 -52.85
CA ASP A 143 28.10 -15.08 -53.17
C ASP A 143 27.23 -14.27 -52.19
N ARG A 144 27.98 -13.43 -51.46
CA ARG A 144 27.78 -11.99 -51.27
C ARG A 144 27.04 -11.51 -50.02
N ALA A 145 27.89 -11.19 -49.04
CA ALA A 145 27.86 -9.86 -48.42
C ALA A 145 27.84 -8.76 -49.50
N LYS A 146 26.69 -8.07 -49.61
CA LYS A 146 26.46 -6.69 -50.09
C LYS A 146 25.01 -6.59 -50.54
N ARG A 147 24.09 -6.24 -49.63
CA ARG A 147 22.83 -5.53 -49.92
C ARG A 147 22.06 -5.22 -48.62
N ASP A 148 22.73 -4.56 -47.68
CA ASP A 148 22.02 -3.86 -46.60
C ASP A 148 21.77 -2.43 -47.06
N LEU A 149 20.50 -1.99 -46.96
CA LEU A 149 19.93 -0.63 -47.12
C LEU A 149 18.99 -0.33 -48.31
N GLU A 150 18.75 -1.23 -49.27
CA GLU A 150 17.73 -1.02 -50.33
C GLU A 150 16.48 -1.92 -50.24
N MET A 151 16.39 -2.84 -49.28
CA MET A 151 15.24 -3.77 -49.15
C MET A 151 14.05 -3.22 -48.35
N ILE A 152 14.26 -2.27 -47.44
CA ILE A 152 13.20 -1.81 -46.53
C ILE A 152 12.16 -0.94 -47.26
N ASP A 153 12.62 -0.11 -48.21
CA ASP A 153 11.74 0.81 -48.95
C ASP A 153 10.83 0.07 -49.96
N LYS A 154 11.28 -1.09 -50.48
CA LYS A 154 10.48 -1.91 -51.40
C LYS A 154 9.46 -2.82 -50.72
N LEU A 155 9.60 -3.09 -49.42
CA LEU A 155 8.67 -3.96 -48.68
C LEU A 155 7.37 -3.24 -48.27
N MET A 156 7.35 -1.90 -48.33
CA MET A 156 6.17 -1.10 -47.95
C MET A 156 5.19 -0.88 -49.11
N ASP A 157 5.58 -1.17 -50.35
CA ASP A 157 4.80 -0.94 -51.58
C ASP A 157 4.36 -2.25 -52.29
N MET A 158 4.49 -3.42 -51.64
CA MET A 158 4.13 -4.72 -52.21
C MET A 158 2.75 -5.19 -51.73
N ASP A 159 1.92 -5.68 -52.66
CA ASP A 159 0.58 -6.21 -52.38
C ASP A 159 0.65 -7.52 -51.56
N ASP A 160 -0.38 -7.80 -50.76
CA ASP A 160 -0.43 -8.93 -49.80
C ASP A 160 -0.19 -10.32 -50.43
N ASP A 161 -0.49 -10.48 -51.73
CA ASP A 161 -0.28 -11.73 -52.46
C ASP A 161 1.20 -11.95 -52.83
N GLU A 162 1.97 -10.88 -53.08
CA GLU A 162 3.39 -10.95 -53.45
C GLU A 162 4.29 -11.13 -52.21
N LEU A 163 3.88 -10.55 -51.08
CA LEU A 163 4.52 -10.74 -49.78
C LEU A 163 4.41 -12.19 -49.28
N ASN A 164 3.29 -12.85 -49.56
CA ASN A 164 3.06 -14.26 -49.20
C ASN A 164 3.88 -15.24 -50.04
N GLU A 165 4.24 -14.89 -51.29
CA GLU A 165 5.13 -15.69 -52.13
C GLU A 165 6.60 -15.52 -51.68
N PHE A 166 7.00 -14.31 -51.26
CA PHE A 166 8.31 -14.03 -50.69
C PHE A 166 8.53 -14.72 -49.33
N MET A 167 7.50 -14.80 -48.48
CA MET A 167 7.53 -15.53 -47.21
C MET A 167 7.28 -17.04 -47.36
N GLY A 168 7.08 -17.55 -48.59
CA GLY A 168 7.02 -18.99 -48.87
C GLY A 168 5.77 -19.71 -48.33
N VAL A 169 4.65 -19.00 -48.18
CA VAL A 169 3.41 -19.53 -47.56
C VAL A 169 2.57 -20.37 -48.55
N THR A 170 2.81 -20.28 -49.87
CA THR A 170 2.10 -21.09 -50.88
C THR A 170 3.02 -22.07 -51.61
N LYS A 171 2.56 -23.33 -51.77
CA LYS A 171 3.32 -24.39 -52.46
C LYS A 171 3.16 -24.30 -53.98
N PRO A 172 4.23 -24.52 -54.78
CA PRO A 172 4.10 -24.66 -56.23
C PRO A 172 3.34 -25.94 -56.57
N SER A 173 2.32 -25.81 -57.42
CA SER A 173 1.59 -26.94 -57.97
C SER A 173 2.41 -27.63 -59.08
N GLY A 174 2.81 -28.89 -58.88
CA GLY A 174 3.51 -29.62 -59.94
C GLY A 174 4.18 -30.95 -59.60
N ARG A 175 3.40 -32.04 -59.71
CA ARG A 175 3.79 -33.42 -60.11
C ARG A 175 4.67 -34.33 -59.22
N LYS A 176 3.97 -35.36 -58.73
CA LYS A 176 4.22 -36.83 -58.74
C LYS A 176 5.32 -37.48 -57.87
N ASN A 177 4.78 -38.32 -56.97
CA ASN A 177 5.19 -39.68 -56.56
C ASN A 177 6.44 -39.88 -55.70
N GLY A 178 6.18 -40.03 -54.40
CA GLY A 178 6.95 -40.79 -53.43
C GLY A 178 6.26 -40.67 -52.06
N PRO A 179 6.16 -41.71 -51.22
CA PRO A 179 5.56 -41.56 -49.90
C PRO A 179 6.56 -40.81 -49.02
N ARG A 180 6.53 -39.48 -49.06
CA ARG A 180 7.20 -38.67 -48.04
C ARG A 180 6.33 -38.75 -46.79
N ARG A 181 6.80 -39.52 -45.80
CA ARG A 181 6.40 -39.31 -44.41
C ARG A 181 6.52 -37.81 -44.13
N LYS A 182 5.39 -37.11 -44.02
CA LYS A 182 5.30 -35.83 -43.31
C LYS A 182 5.54 -36.19 -41.84
N VAL A 183 6.81 -36.19 -41.43
CA VAL A 183 7.17 -36.35 -40.03
C VAL A 183 6.99 -34.98 -39.40
N GLU A 184 5.89 -34.82 -38.65
CA GLU A 184 5.72 -34.24 -37.29
C GLU A 184 6.59 -33.04 -36.81
N ASN A 185 7.57 -32.55 -37.54
CA ASN A 185 8.54 -31.56 -37.05
C ASN A 185 8.03 -30.11 -37.09
N ASP A 186 7.12 -29.76 -38.01
CA ASP A 186 6.55 -28.40 -38.07
C ASP A 186 5.63 -28.14 -36.86
N ASP A 187 4.76 -29.10 -36.53
CA ASP A 187 3.88 -29.01 -35.35
C ASP A 187 4.69 -28.99 -34.05
N LEU A 188 5.78 -29.75 -33.97
CA LEU A 188 6.67 -29.76 -32.83
C LEU A 188 7.37 -28.39 -32.67
N SER A 189 7.85 -27.79 -33.76
CA SER A 189 8.48 -26.47 -33.74
C SER A 189 7.51 -25.34 -33.37
N ALA A 190 6.26 -25.41 -33.84
CA ALA A 190 5.21 -24.46 -33.48
C ALA A 190 4.79 -24.63 -32.01
N GLN A 191 4.68 -25.86 -31.52
CA GLN A 191 4.42 -26.15 -30.10
C GLN A 191 5.58 -25.71 -29.19
N PHE A 192 6.83 -25.88 -29.63
CA PHE A 192 7.98 -25.36 -28.89
C PHE A 192 7.97 -23.83 -28.86
N LEU A 193 7.69 -23.16 -29.97
CA LEU A 193 7.60 -21.70 -30.02
C LEU A 193 6.49 -21.16 -29.11
N ASP A 194 5.33 -21.82 -29.08
CA ASP A 194 4.21 -21.49 -28.18
C ASP A 194 4.55 -21.75 -26.69
N MET A 195 5.28 -22.82 -26.41
CA MET A 195 5.80 -23.08 -25.06
C MET A 195 6.82 -22.01 -24.64
N TYR A 196 7.72 -21.59 -25.53
CA TYR A 196 8.70 -20.54 -25.22
C TYR A 196 8.04 -19.16 -25.07
N SER A 197 7.04 -18.84 -25.90
CA SER A 197 6.31 -17.57 -25.83
C SER A 197 5.52 -17.49 -24.51
N SER A 198 4.89 -18.59 -24.07
CA SER A 198 4.19 -18.65 -22.79
C SER A 198 5.14 -18.55 -21.59
N ILE A 199 6.30 -19.22 -21.61
CA ILE A 199 7.34 -19.06 -20.58
C ILE A 199 7.85 -17.62 -20.52
N HIS A 200 8.08 -16.98 -21.69
CA HIS A 200 8.50 -15.59 -21.75
C HIS A 200 7.43 -14.64 -21.22
N ALA A 201 6.16 -14.86 -21.58
CA ALA A 201 5.03 -14.09 -21.07
C ALA A 201 4.90 -14.20 -19.54
N MET A 202 4.99 -15.42 -19.00
CA MET A 202 5.00 -15.65 -17.55
C MET A 202 6.18 -14.95 -16.86
N ARG A 203 7.38 -14.99 -17.47
CA ARG A 203 8.54 -14.27 -16.95
C ARG A 203 8.32 -12.77 -16.92
N LEU A 204 7.75 -12.20 -17.99
CA LEU A 204 7.43 -10.78 -18.08
C LEU A 204 6.38 -10.39 -17.02
N GLU A 205 5.38 -11.24 -16.78
CA GLU A 205 4.37 -11.04 -15.76
C GLU A 205 4.97 -11.09 -14.34
N LEU A 206 5.86 -12.04 -14.07
CA LEU A 206 6.60 -12.10 -12.80
C LEU A 206 7.47 -10.85 -12.58
N GLU A 207 8.16 -10.36 -13.62
CA GLU A 207 8.92 -9.12 -13.53
C GLU A 207 8.00 -7.92 -13.27
N ARG A 208 6.79 -7.89 -13.86
CA ARG A 208 5.78 -6.85 -13.63
C ARG A 208 5.25 -6.86 -12.19
N ILE A 209 5.12 -8.03 -11.56
CA ILE A 209 4.77 -8.16 -10.13
C ILE A 209 5.92 -7.67 -9.25
N ARG A 210 7.16 -8.01 -9.63
CA ARG A 210 8.36 -7.63 -8.86
C ARG A 210 8.67 -6.14 -8.95
N LYS A 211 8.47 -5.54 -10.13
CA LYS A 211 8.78 -4.14 -10.46
C LYS A 211 7.61 -3.54 -11.26
N PRO A 212 6.56 -3.09 -10.56
CA PRO A 212 5.42 -2.48 -11.22
C PRO A 212 5.84 -1.28 -12.07
N LEU A 213 5.16 -1.07 -13.19
CA LEU A 213 5.49 -0.04 -14.16
C LEU A 213 4.87 1.33 -13.81
N GLY A 214 3.91 1.37 -12.89
CA GLY A 214 3.17 2.60 -12.57
C GLY A 214 2.13 2.96 -13.63
N THR A 215 1.62 1.97 -14.36
CA THR A 215 0.50 2.10 -15.32
C THR A 215 -0.81 1.74 -14.62
N ARG A 216 -1.96 2.12 -15.19
CA ARG A 216 -3.27 1.81 -14.59
C ARG A 216 -3.48 0.30 -14.36
N ASP A 217 -3.04 -0.54 -15.30
CA ASP A 217 -3.14 -2.01 -15.18
C ASP A 217 -2.07 -2.64 -14.29
N ASN A 218 -1.04 -1.88 -13.92
CA ASN A 218 0.06 -2.34 -13.06
C ASN A 218 0.61 -1.16 -12.22
N PRO A 219 -0.19 -0.68 -11.26
CA PRO A 219 0.19 0.45 -10.43
C PRO A 219 1.32 0.07 -9.48
N ALA A 220 2.21 1.02 -9.21
CA ALA A 220 3.24 0.83 -8.19
C ALA A 220 2.68 1.12 -6.80
N ARG A 221 3.26 0.60 -5.73
CA ARG A 221 2.77 0.92 -4.37
C ARG A 221 2.99 2.39 -3.99
N SER A 222 4.12 2.96 -4.39
CA SER A 222 4.46 4.37 -4.20
C SER A 222 5.42 4.85 -5.27
N CYS A 223 5.55 6.17 -5.46
CA CYS A 223 6.56 6.73 -6.37
C CYS A 223 7.99 6.37 -5.95
N LYS A 224 8.21 6.11 -4.66
CA LYS A 224 9.49 5.66 -4.10
C LYS A 224 9.82 4.24 -4.55
N ASP A 225 8.83 3.35 -4.55
CA ASP A 225 9.00 1.99 -5.09
C ASP A 225 9.27 2.02 -6.59
N LEU A 226 8.61 2.93 -7.32
CA LEU A 226 8.87 3.14 -8.75
C LEU A 226 10.30 3.63 -9.01
N TYR A 227 10.80 4.57 -8.21
CA TYR A 227 12.18 5.07 -8.28
C TYR A 227 13.23 3.95 -8.09
N TYR A 228 13.04 3.07 -7.10
CA TYR A 228 13.95 1.94 -6.88
C TYR A 228 13.79 0.82 -7.92
N GLY A 229 12.58 0.62 -8.44
CA GLY A 229 12.29 -0.37 -9.47
C GLY A 229 12.91 -0.01 -10.82
N HIS A 230 12.78 1.26 -11.20
CA HIS A 230 13.12 1.79 -12.53
C HIS A 230 13.89 3.12 -12.44
N PRO A 231 15.21 3.10 -12.22
CA PRO A 231 16.03 4.31 -12.11
C PRO A 231 16.08 5.16 -13.38
N SER A 232 15.73 4.59 -14.54
CA SER A 232 15.69 5.28 -15.84
C SER A 232 14.41 6.07 -16.06
N PHE A 233 13.39 5.92 -15.21
CA PHE A 233 12.12 6.61 -15.40
C PHE A 233 12.27 8.11 -15.09
N ALA A 234 11.56 8.92 -15.89
CA ALA A 234 11.55 10.37 -15.73
C ALA A 234 10.42 10.82 -14.79
N ASN A 235 10.57 12.03 -14.25
CA ASN A 235 9.49 12.67 -13.48
C ASN A 235 8.25 12.77 -14.37
N GLY A 236 7.08 12.48 -13.79
CA GLY A 236 5.86 12.43 -14.57
C GLY A 236 4.70 11.89 -13.77
N TRP A 237 3.61 11.63 -14.48
CA TRP A 237 2.39 11.12 -13.88
C TRP A 237 2.32 9.61 -13.97
N TYR A 238 2.04 8.97 -12.84
CA TYR A 238 1.99 7.53 -12.72
C TYR A 238 0.79 7.10 -11.87
N TRP A 239 0.36 5.86 -12.06
CA TRP A 239 -0.63 5.22 -11.22
C TRP A 239 0.05 4.52 -10.07
N ILE A 240 -0.41 4.82 -8.85
CA ILE A 240 0.03 4.14 -7.65
C ILE A 240 -1.15 3.58 -6.86
N ASP A 241 -0.89 2.52 -6.12
CA ASP A 241 -1.84 1.84 -5.27
C ASP A 241 -1.22 1.61 -3.86
N PRO A 242 -1.32 2.62 -2.97
CA PRO A 242 -0.73 2.57 -1.62
C PRO A 242 -1.35 1.51 -0.69
N ASN A 243 -2.68 1.33 -0.76
CA ASN A 243 -3.41 0.37 0.06
C ASN A 243 -3.31 -1.07 -0.48
N LEU A 244 -2.89 -1.23 -1.75
CA LEU A 244 -2.86 -2.49 -2.47
C LEU A 244 -4.27 -3.09 -2.60
N GLY A 245 -4.36 -4.29 -3.17
CA GLY A 245 -5.60 -5.05 -3.22
C GLY A 245 -6.24 -4.93 -4.59
N MET A 246 -7.35 -4.20 -4.69
CA MET A 246 -8.07 -4.05 -5.95
C MET A 246 -7.53 -2.85 -6.72
N ILE A 247 -6.75 -3.09 -7.78
CA ILE A 247 -6.10 -2.05 -8.60
C ILE A 247 -7.04 -0.97 -9.17
N ASP A 248 -8.36 -1.19 -9.18
CA ASP A 248 -9.36 -0.23 -9.65
C ASP A 248 -9.45 1.04 -8.78
N ASP A 249 -9.01 0.98 -7.51
CA ASP A 249 -8.96 2.13 -6.60
C ASP A 249 -7.59 2.83 -6.58
N ALA A 250 -6.71 2.48 -7.53
CA ALA A 250 -5.43 3.14 -7.72
C ALA A 250 -5.62 4.63 -8.04
N ILE A 251 -4.65 5.43 -7.61
CA ILE A 251 -4.67 6.88 -7.70
C ILE A 251 -3.65 7.37 -8.71
N TYR A 252 -4.01 8.44 -9.42
CA TYR A 252 -3.13 9.06 -10.41
C TYR A 252 -2.40 10.24 -9.80
N VAL A 253 -1.08 10.12 -9.67
CA VAL A 253 -0.24 11.07 -8.93
C VAL A 253 0.97 11.51 -9.74
N PHE A 254 1.56 12.63 -9.35
CA PHE A 254 2.83 13.06 -9.91
C PHE A 254 3.98 12.49 -9.09
N CYS A 255 4.85 11.73 -9.74
CA CYS A 255 6.06 11.19 -9.14
C CYS A 255 7.27 12.04 -9.51
N ASN A 256 7.92 12.61 -8.49
CA ASN A 256 9.20 13.27 -8.65
C ASN A 256 10.34 12.27 -8.36
N LEU A 257 10.73 11.55 -9.41
CA LEU A 257 11.78 10.52 -9.35
C LEU A 257 13.18 11.12 -9.13
N THR A 258 13.41 12.38 -9.52
CA THR A 258 14.66 13.10 -9.21
C THR A 258 14.79 13.37 -7.70
N ALA A 259 13.68 13.51 -6.98
CA ALA A 259 13.63 13.78 -5.54
C ALA A 259 13.49 12.50 -4.68
N GLN A 260 14.10 11.37 -5.10
CA GLN A 260 14.01 10.06 -4.43
C GLN A 260 12.60 9.44 -4.46
N GLY A 261 11.80 9.76 -5.48
CA GLY A 261 10.46 9.20 -5.65
C GLY A 261 9.42 9.83 -4.72
N GLU A 262 9.45 11.15 -4.57
CA GLU A 262 8.42 11.90 -3.86
C GLU A 262 7.07 11.77 -4.57
N THR A 263 6.02 11.52 -3.80
CA THR A 263 4.65 11.32 -4.28
C THR A 263 3.84 12.58 -4.06
N CYS A 264 3.47 13.27 -5.14
CA CYS A 264 2.71 14.52 -5.08
C CYS A 264 1.27 14.30 -5.52
N VAL A 265 0.35 14.56 -4.59
CA VAL A 265 -1.10 14.49 -4.78
C VAL A 265 -1.64 15.90 -4.96
N PHE A 266 -2.33 16.15 -6.07
CA PHE A 266 -2.92 17.44 -6.37
C PHE A 266 -4.33 17.56 -5.75
N PRO A 267 -4.73 18.76 -5.30
CA PRO A 267 -6.11 19.02 -4.92
C PRO A 267 -7.03 18.91 -6.13
N ASP A 268 -8.32 18.73 -5.87
CA ASP A 268 -9.31 18.67 -6.94
C ASP A 268 -9.36 19.98 -7.72
N VAL A 269 -9.48 19.89 -9.05
CA VAL A 269 -9.31 21.04 -9.98
C VAL A 269 -10.21 22.23 -9.60
N HIS A 270 -11.44 21.94 -9.15
CA HIS A 270 -12.43 22.95 -8.81
C HIS A 270 -12.18 23.66 -7.46
N THR A 271 -11.37 23.07 -6.58
CA THR A 271 -11.01 23.68 -5.28
C THR A 271 -9.55 24.13 -5.21
N SER A 272 -8.75 23.82 -6.24
CA SER A 272 -7.32 24.11 -6.29
C SER A 272 -6.97 25.61 -6.33
N GLN A 273 -7.87 26.45 -6.86
CA GLN A 273 -7.59 27.86 -7.04
C GLN A 273 -8.84 28.72 -6.99
N MET A 274 -8.67 29.95 -6.52
CA MET A 274 -9.68 30.99 -6.55
C MET A 274 -9.06 32.30 -6.99
N GLN A 275 -9.71 32.99 -7.91
CA GLN A 275 -9.26 34.29 -8.40
C GLN A 275 -9.42 35.37 -7.32
N ASN A 276 -8.76 36.51 -7.52
CA ASN A 276 -8.91 37.66 -6.63
C ASN A 276 -10.34 38.19 -6.65
N ILE A 277 -11.08 37.99 -5.56
CA ILE A 277 -12.46 38.49 -5.38
C ILE A 277 -12.52 39.37 -4.13
N PRO A 278 -13.29 40.47 -4.15
CA PRO A 278 -13.54 41.28 -2.95
C PRO A 278 -14.51 40.56 -2.01
N TRP A 279 -13.97 40.00 -0.94
CA TRP A 279 -14.75 39.34 0.12
C TRP A 279 -15.31 40.36 1.10
N ARG A 280 -16.59 40.20 1.49
CA ARG A 280 -17.25 41.06 2.49
C ARG A 280 -17.29 40.36 3.84
N ARG A 281 -17.12 41.12 4.92
CA ARG A 281 -17.32 40.60 6.28
C ARG A 281 -18.79 40.59 6.64
N GLU A 282 -19.23 39.50 7.25
CA GLU A 282 -20.55 39.39 7.85
C GLU A 282 -20.45 39.79 9.32
N ASN A 283 -21.17 40.84 9.73
CA ASN A 283 -21.17 41.39 11.10
C ASN A 283 -19.78 41.74 11.67
N ASP A 284 -18.85 42.21 10.81
CA ASP A 284 -17.45 42.52 11.14
C ASP A 284 -16.64 41.36 11.75
N ARG A 285 -17.16 40.13 11.69
CA ARG A 285 -16.43 38.93 12.11
C ARG A 285 -15.57 38.41 10.97
N THR A 286 -14.43 37.86 11.36
CA THR A 286 -13.59 37.04 10.50
C THR A 286 -13.96 35.59 10.76
N ASP A 287 -13.92 34.76 9.73
CA ASP A 287 -14.25 33.35 9.81
C ASP A 287 -13.34 32.56 8.84
N TRP A 288 -13.36 31.24 8.97
CA TRP A 288 -12.73 30.32 8.03
C TRP A 288 -13.25 30.55 6.61
N TYR A 289 -12.39 30.39 5.61
CA TYR A 289 -12.74 30.62 4.21
C TYR A 289 -13.96 29.80 3.79
N SER A 290 -14.04 28.53 4.19
CA SER A 290 -15.21 27.67 3.90
C SER A 290 -16.54 28.20 4.43
N ASN A 291 -16.53 28.97 5.52
CA ASN A 291 -17.73 29.57 6.13
C ASN A 291 -18.11 30.92 5.49
N LEU A 292 -17.24 31.51 4.67
CA LEU A 292 -17.55 32.73 3.95
C LEU A 292 -18.59 32.46 2.86
N ARG A 293 -19.37 33.49 2.50
CA ARG A 293 -20.37 33.37 1.44
C ARG A 293 -19.71 33.08 0.09
N GLY A 294 -19.88 31.85 -0.41
CA GLY A 294 -19.23 31.38 -1.63
C GLY A 294 -17.85 30.76 -1.41
N GLY A 295 -17.44 30.61 -0.17
CA GLY A 295 -16.29 29.79 0.22
C GLY A 295 -16.61 28.29 0.14
N PHE A 296 -15.55 27.50 0.13
CA PHE A 296 -15.60 26.04 0.06
C PHE A 296 -14.34 25.45 0.71
N GLN A 297 -14.38 24.18 1.09
CA GLN A 297 -13.19 23.47 1.57
C GLN A 297 -12.36 22.95 0.39
N ILE A 298 -11.05 22.86 0.59
CA ILE A 298 -10.13 22.28 -0.39
C ILE A 298 -10.23 20.76 -0.28
N THR A 299 -10.58 20.09 -1.37
CA THR A 299 -10.81 18.64 -1.38
C THR A 299 -9.72 17.88 -2.13
N TYR A 300 -9.56 16.62 -1.75
CA TYR A 300 -8.68 15.62 -2.38
C TYR A 300 -9.48 14.34 -2.62
N ASP A 301 -10.76 14.49 -2.96
CA ASP A 301 -11.73 13.40 -2.99
C ASP A 301 -11.42 12.40 -4.10
N THR A 302 -10.76 12.85 -5.17
CA THR A 302 -10.24 11.99 -6.24
C THR A 302 -9.25 10.94 -5.76
N THR A 303 -8.51 11.22 -4.67
CA THR A 303 -7.56 10.26 -4.08
C THR A 303 -8.22 9.40 -3.01
N GLY A 304 -9.15 9.98 -2.25
CA GLY A 304 -9.88 9.30 -1.19
C GLY A 304 -9.08 9.13 0.11
N LEU A 305 -9.81 9.04 1.23
CA LEU A 305 -9.25 9.02 2.58
C LEU A 305 -8.35 7.79 2.85
N VAL A 306 -8.72 6.63 2.31
CA VAL A 306 -7.97 5.38 2.53
C VAL A 306 -6.58 5.50 1.91
N GLN A 307 -6.50 5.89 0.63
CA GLN A 307 -5.21 6.01 -0.06
C GLN A 307 -4.34 7.09 0.57
N MET A 308 -4.91 8.23 0.97
CA MET A 308 -4.20 9.27 1.71
C MET A 308 -3.64 8.75 3.04
N THR A 309 -4.39 7.93 3.78
CA THR A 309 -3.93 7.32 5.03
C THR A 309 -2.73 6.40 4.81
N PHE A 310 -2.76 5.56 3.77
CA PHE A 310 -1.62 4.70 3.44
C PHE A 310 -0.41 5.49 2.96
N LEU A 311 -0.59 6.55 2.16
CA LEU A 311 0.50 7.46 1.79
C LEU A 311 1.17 8.09 3.00
N ARG A 312 0.39 8.50 4.01
CA ARG A 312 0.94 9.00 5.28
C ARG A 312 1.74 7.93 6.01
N LEU A 313 1.31 6.67 6.00
CA LEU A 313 2.04 5.58 6.67
C LEU A 313 3.34 5.19 5.96
N LEU A 314 3.40 5.36 4.64
CA LEU A 314 4.58 5.02 3.82
C LEU A 314 5.64 6.13 3.80
N SER A 315 5.31 7.31 4.29
CA SER A 315 6.13 8.51 4.16
C SER A 315 6.65 8.99 5.51
N GLN A 316 7.76 9.72 5.49
CA GLN A 316 8.40 10.26 6.68
C GLN A 316 8.15 11.76 6.82
N GLU A 317 8.11 12.48 5.69
CA GLU A 317 7.92 13.92 5.65
C GLU A 317 6.86 14.30 4.62
N GLY A 318 6.13 15.38 4.91
CA GLY A 318 5.09 15.93 4.05
C GLY A 318 5.36 17.41 3.84
N VAL A 319 5.25 17.85 2.58
CA VAL A 319 5.45 19.23 2.16
C VAL A 319 4.25 19.66 1.34
N GLN A 320 3.75 20.86 1.59
CA GLN A 320 2.71 21.45 0.77
C GLN A 320 2.92 22.95 0.62
N ASN A 321 2.74 23.43 -0.62
CA ASN A 321 2.81 24.84 -0.93
C ASN A 321 1.41 25.43 -1.03
N PHE A 322 1.25 26.66 -0.54
CA PHE A 322 0.02 27.43 -0.64
C PHE A 322 0.37 28.85 -1.05
N THR A 323 -0.23 29.34 -2.12
CA THR A 323 -0.01 30.70 -2.62
C THR A 323 -1.24 31.55 -2.35
N TYR A 324 -1.06 32.62 -1.61
CA TYR A 324 -2.10 33.62 -1.37
C TYR A 324 -1.88 34.79 -2.32
N THR A 325 -2.91 35.15 -3.10
CA THR A 325 -2.87 36.32 -3.97
C THR A 325 -3.62 37.46 -3.29
N CYS A 326 -3.01 38.64 -3.24
CA CYS A 326 -3.50 39.78 -2.46
C CYS A 326 -3.66 41.03 -3.34
N ILE A 327 -4.69 41.81 -3.02
CA ILE A 327 -4.91 43.17 -3.52
C ILE A 327 -5.20 44.03 -2.29
N ASN A 328 -4.29 44.96 -1.97
CA ASN A 328 -4.37 45.85 -0.81
C ASN A 328 -4.57 45.12 0.55
N SER A 329 -4.02 43.92 0.68
CA SER A 329 -4.13 43.06 1.87
C SER A 329 -2.77 42.49 2.26
N ALA A 330 -2.51 42.34 3.56
CA ALA A 330 -1.29 41.77 4.11
C ALA A 330 -1.58 40.43 4.83
N PRO A 331 -1.36 39.26 4.18
CA PRO A 331 -1.71 37.95 4.72
C PRO A 331 -0.69 37.36 5.71
N TRP A 332 0.47 38.00 5.90
CA TRP A 332 1.52 37.48 6.76
C TRP A 332 2.16 38.56 7.62
N PHE A 333 3.22 39.21 7.14
CA PHE A 333 3.90 40.28 7.86
C PHE A 333 3.33 41.64 7.45
N ASN A 334 2.92 42.43 8.43
CA ASN A 334 2.43 43.79 8.18
C ASN A 334 3.55 44.80 8.35
N GLU A 335 4.02 45.40 7.24
CA GLU A 335 5.12 46.37 7.25
C GLU A 335 4.79 47.65 8.03
N LYS A 336 3.52 48.06 8.10
CA LYS A 336 3.11 49.29 8.83
C LYS A 336 3.17 49.10 10.34
N LEU A 337 2.77 47.93 10.83
CA LEU A 337 2.70 47.62 12.26
C LEU A 337 3.91 46.84 12.78
N GLN A 338 4.76 46.32 11.88
CA GLN A 338 5.89 45.45 12.17
C GLN A 338 5.48 44.24 13.02
N LYS A 339 4.32 43.66 12.71
CA LYS A 339 3.68 42.54 13.45
C LYS A 339 3.06 41.52 12.50
N TYR A 340 2.77 40.34 13.04
CA TYR A 340 2.09 39.21 12.38
C TYR A 340 0.63 39.07 12.85
N ASP A 341 -0.01 40.16 13.25
CA ASP A 341 -1.39 40.15 13.75
C ASP A 341 -2.42 39.85 12.65
N THR A 342 -2.10 40.16 11.40
CA THR A 342 -2.90 39.83 10.22
C THR A 342 -2.49 38.52 9.55
N ALA A 343 -1.59 37.75 10.17
CA ALA A 343 -1.11 36.48 9.62
C ALA A 343 -2.25 35.46 9.50
N ILE A 344 -2.40 34.90 8.31
CA ILE A 344 -3.38 33.85 8.07
C ILE A 344 -3.04 32.58 8.83
N LYS A 345 -4.08 31.80 9.13
CA LYS A 345 -3.96 30.46 9.72
C LYS A 345 -4.39 29.42 8.71
N PHE A 346 -3.77 28.24 8.72
CA PHE A 346 -4.23 27.12 7.91
C PHE A 346 -4.90 26.06 8.78
N MET A 347 -5.79 25.29 8.19
CA MET A 347 -6.38 24.10 8.80
C MET A 347 -5.92 22.87 8.02
N GLY A 348 -5.34 21.91 8.73
CA GLY A 348 -5.02 20.59 8.21
C GLY A 348 -6.19 19.61 8.30
N ASP A 349 -6.06 18.46 7.65
CA ASP A 349 -7.07 17.37 7.59
C ASP A 349 -7.69 16.96 8.95
N ASN A 350 -6.90 16.95 10.03
CA ASN A 350 -7.37 16.62 11.38
C ASN A 350 -7.83 17.85 12.18
N GLU A 351 -8.34 18.89 11.53
CA GLU A 351 -8.76 20.17 12.13
C GLU A 351 -7.63 20.87 12.94
N VAL A 352 -6.38 20.55 12.61
CA VAL A 352 -5.22 21.12 13.30
C VAL A 352 -4.94 22.49 12.71
N GLU A 353 -4.93 23.50 13.57
CA GLU A 353 -4.56 24.85 13.20
C GLU A 353 -3.03 24.98 13.06
N ILE A 354 -2.62 25.49 11.91
CA ILE A 354 -1.24 25.80 11.57
C ILE A 354 -1.09 27.31 11.60
N THR A 355 -0.34 27.81 12.58
CA THR A 355 -0.19 29.24 12.87
C THR A 355 1.28 29.64 12.96
N HIS A 356 1.56 30.94 12.86
CA HIS A 356 2.89 31.49 13.08
C HIS A 356 3.43 31.22 14.49
N ASP A 357 2.55 31.26 15.50
CA ASP A 357 2.92 31.21 16.92
C ASP A 357 3.48 29.85 17.36
N ASN A 358 3.19 28.78 16.61
CA ASN A 358 3.64 27.44 16.94
C ASN A 358 4.88 27.04 16.12
N PRO A 359 6.10 27.11 16.68
CA PRO A 359 7.33 26.85 15.95
C PRO A 359 7.48 25.39 15.48
N ALA A 360 6.67 24.46 15.98
CA ALA A 360 6.72 23.07 15.54
C ALA A 360 6.02 22.84 14.18
N ILE A 361 5.12 23.75 13.77
CA ILE A 361 4.29 23.59 12.56
C ILE A 361 4.21 24.92 11.79
N SER A 362 4.99 25.95 12.15
CA SER A 362 4.90 27.27 11.53
C SER A 362 5.18 27.20 10.03
N PRO A 363 4.33 27.79 9.18
CA PRO A 363 4.57 27.84 7.74
C PRO A 363 5.83 28.65 7.45
N ASN A 364 6.66 28.14 6.55
CA ASN A 364 7.78 28.86 5.99
C ASN A 364 7.27 29.79 4.87
N VAL A 365 7.81 30.99 4.77
CA VAL A 365 7.39 31.95 3.73
C VAL A 365 8.53 32.07 2.72
N LEU A 366 8.30 31.55 1.52
CA LEU A 366 9.28 31.55 0.44
C LEU A 366 9.36 32.93 -0.24
N PHE A 367 8.21 33.60 -0.36
CA PHE A 367 8.09 34.90 -0.98
C PHE A 367 6.95 35.69 -0.33
N ASP A 368 7.18 36.97 0.00
CA ASP A 368 6.14 37.86 0.54
C ASP A 368 6.18 39.22 -0.16
N GLY A 369 5.35 39.37 -1.20
CA GLY A 369 5.15 40.65 -1.87
C GLY A 369 3.92 41.43 -1.37
N CYS A 370 3.15 40.86 -0.44
CA CYS A 370 1.94 41.46 0.12
C CYS A 370 2.19 42.27 1.40
N LYS A 371 3.42 42.25 1.94
CA LYS A 371 3.81 42.93 3.18
C LYS A 371 3.41 44.41 3.32
N SER A 372 3.34 45.13 2.19
CA SER A 372 3.01 46.57 2.17
C SER A 372 1.52 46.85 2.42
N GLY A 373 0.66 45.85 2.18
CA GLY A 373 -0.80 45.98 2.22
C GLY A 373 -1.38 46.97 1.21
N LYS A 374 -0.63 47.35 0.17
CA LYS A 374 -1.05 48.27 -0.91
C LYS A 374 -0.61 47.82 -2.30
N SER A 375 0.21 46.79 -2.40
CA SER A 375 0.64 46.17 -3.65
C SER A 375 -0.32 45.06 -4.05
N ASN A 376 -0.44 44.85 -5.36
CA ASN A 376 -1.01 43.63 -5.92
C ASN A 376 0.14 42.66 -6.09
N SER A 377 0.13 41.56 -5.33
CA SER A 377 1.21 40.58 -5.34
C SER A 377 0.70 39.24 -4.80
N GLU A 378 1.62 38.30 -4.63
CA GLU A 378 1.39 37.04 -3.94
C GLU A 378 2.34 36.86 -2.74
N THR A 379 1.91 35.99 -1.84
CA THR A 379 2.71 35.45 -0.73
C THR A 379 2.67 33.93 -0.83
N VAL A 380 3.84 33.30 -0.91
CA VAL A 380 3.99 31.85 -1.07
C VAL A 380 4.41 31.24 0.25
N PHE A 381 3.55 30.36 0.77
CA PHE A 381 3.74 29.60 1.99
C PHE A 381 4.16 28.17 1.65
N GLU A 382 5.08 27.63 2.44
CA GLU A 382 5.52 26.24 2.41
C GLU A 382 5.32 25.65 3.81
N VAL A 383 4.48 24.62 3.93
CA VAL A 383 4.27 23.89 5.17
C VAL A 383 5.03 22.57 5.07
N LYS A 384 6.07 22.42 5.89
CA LYS A 384 6.83 21.18 6.02
C LYS A 384 6.63 20.56 7.40
N THR A 385 6.23 19.30 7.46
CA THR A 385 5.97 18.60 8.72
C THR A 385 6.38 17.13 8.67
N LYS A 386 6.82 16.59 9.82
CA LYS A 386 7.00 15.15 10.06
C LYS A 386 5.73 14.48 10.56
N LYS A 387 4.77 15.27 11.05
CA LYS A 387 3.45 14.80 11.47
C LYS A 387 2.50 14.94 10.30
N LEU A 388 2.35 13.86 9.54
CA LEU A 388 1.64 13.83 8.26
C LEU A 388 0.12 13.98 8.40
N ASN A 389 -0.42 13.83 9.61
CA ASN A 389 -1.83 14.10 9.92
C ASN A 389 -2.20 15.59 9.85
N TYR A 390 -1.23 16.49 9.71
CA TYR A 390 -1.48 17.93 9.55
C TYR A 390 -1.66 18.34 8.09
N LEU A 391 -1.35 17.44 7.14
CA LEU A 391 -1.50 17.67 5.70
C LEU A 391 -2.48 16.64 5.11
N PRO A 392 -3.25 16.98 4.07
CA PRO A 392 -3.21 18.24 3.33
C PRO A 392 -3.91 19.40 4.06
N ILE A 393 -3.67 20.62 3.56
CA ILE A 393 -4.40 21.83 3.92
C ILE A 393 -5.81 21.74 3.33
N ILE A 394 -6.81 21.85 4.20
CA ILE A 394 -8.24 21.78 3.84
C ILE A 394 -8.93 23.15 3.88
N ASP A 395 -8.41 24.10 4.65
CA ASP A 395 -8.99 25.42 4.78
C ASP A 395 -7.95 26.45 5.27
N PHE A 396 -8.30 27.74 5.21
CA PHE A 396 -7.49 28.83 5.77
C PHE A 396 -8.37 29.95 6.35
N TYR A 397 -7.77 30.73 7.25
CA TYR A 397 -8.43 31.81 7.97
C TYR A 397 -7.84 33.16 7.57
N PRO A 398 -8.50 33.93 6.69
CA PRO A 398 -8.07 35.28 6.33
C PRO A 398 -8.44 36.29 7.44
N ILE A 399 -7.55 37.23 7.74
CA ILE A 399 -7.80 38.29 8.76
C ILE A 399 -7.98 39.67 8.11
N ASP A 400 -7.14 40.03 7.14
CA ASP A 400 -7.12 41.36 6.51
C ASP A 400 -7.92 41.40 5.18
N TYR A 401 -9.25 41.33 5.28
CA TYR A 401 -10.17 41.49 4.14
C TYR A 401 -11.41 42.32 4.52
N GLY A 402 -12.30 42.65 3.59
CA GLY A 402 -13.59 43.29 3.89
C GLY A 402 -13.74 44.74 3.44
N LEU A 403 -12.63 45.45 3.24
CA LEU A 403 -12.69 46.80 2.67
C LEU A 403 -13.03 46.76 1.17
N PRO A 404 -13.69 47.79 0.61
CA PRO A 404 -14.13 47.78 -0.80
C PRO A 404 -13.00 47.65 -1.83
N ASN A 405 -11.78 48.05 -1.46
CA ASN A 405 -10.58 47.99 -2.28
C ASN A 405 -9.70 46.77 -1.98
N GLN A 406 -10.14 45.89 -1.08
CA GLN A 406 -9.44 44.65 -0.76
C GLN A 406 -10.03 43.49 -1.54
N ALA A 407 -9.15 42.66 -2.07
CA ALA A 407 -9.53 41.40 -2.67
C ALA A 407 -8.41 40.39 -2.42
N PHE A 408 -8.80 39.12 -2.36
CA PHE A 408 -7.84 38.03 -2.29
C PHE A 408 -8.33 36.82 -3.07
N GLY A 409 -7.36 36.02 -3.46
CA GLY A 409 -7.52 34.71 -4.08
C GLY A 409 -6.42 33.78 -3.56
N PHE A 410 -6.41 32.55 -4.04
CA PHE A 410 -5.38 31.60 -3.64
C PHE A 410 -5.16 30.54 -4.71
N HIS A 411 -4.01 29.87 -4.61
CA HIS A 411 -3.67 28.69 -5.39
C HIS A 411 -3.01 27.67 -4.46
N VAL A 412 -3.59 26.49 -4.38
CA VAL A 412 -3.14 25.38 -3.54
C VAL A 412 -2.24 24.48 -4.37
N GLY A 413 -0.99 24.33 -3.95
CA GLY A 413 -0.06 23.38 -4.53
C GLY A 413 -0.35 21.94 -4.10
N PRO A 414 0.27 20.95 -4.77
CA PRO A 414 0.14 19.57 -4.38
C PRO A 414 0.70 19.32 -2.98
N VAL A 415 0.12 18.34 -2.28
CA VAL A 415 0.73 17.76 -1.09
C VAL A 415 1.70 16.66 -1.53
N CYS A 416 2.97 16.85 -1.22
CA CYS A 416 4.04 15.94 -1.59
C CYS A 416 4.53 15.16 -0.35
N PHE A 417 4.66 13.84 -0.52
CA PHE A 417 5.07 12.91 0.53
C PHE A 417 6.40 12.23 0.16
N LYS A 418 7.33 12.16 1.11
CA LYS A 418 8.70 11.67 0.92
C LYS A 418 9.12 10.56 1.90
#